data_AF-A0A848H752-F1
#
_entry.id   AF-A0A848H752-F1
#
_cell.length_a   1.000
_cell.length_b   1.000
_cell.length_c   1.000
_cell.angle_alpha   90.00
_cell.angle_beta   90.00
_cell.angle_gamma   90.00
#
_symmetry.space_group_name_H-M   'P 1'
#
loop_
_entity.id
_entity.type
_entity.pdbx_description
1 polymer ?
#
loop_
_entity_poly.entity_id
_entity_poly.type
_entity_poly.pdbx_seq_one_letter_code
_entity_poly.pdbx_strand_id
1 'polypeptide(L)'
;MNTTLPAGYELPAELLAHQKTLDELITKAKKTRAAIDETAAQIPLLDVEAQELTAKLAVTDADRCTAEDSEVKALDAAIKKLAEALDSKQRALARAKNVLIVHEARAPEHDEAVQAAVIVLQNDLIAFGNGVMEQARAELLEKVKPLQGLFAALRTIGATGEARAVREFVEAAYVPDPKGFSNSVGYERRFGTNLLAEQPDPEHAQLAAHLSAALAPIRASLAAGKALGTFVPLDRRPRPYIRRGDSPGELTRAGNAARIAAQGQVAPSEITSSAPQASGFTRKHRADGTSIDAEESRISSLVRRLA
;
A
#
# COMPACT_ATOMS: atom_id res chain seq x y z
N MET A 1 -20.41 -9.19 -30.09
CA MET A 1 -19.72 -8.14 -30.86
C MET A 1 -18.24 -8.43 -30.76
N ASN A 2 -17.55 -8.63 -31.89
CA ASN A 2 -16.11 -8.87 -31.90
C ASN A 2 -15.40 -7.57 -31.53
N THR A 3 -14.90 -7.51 -30.30
CA THR A 3 -14.22 -6.38 -29.67
C THR A 3 -12.72 -6.45 -29.96
N THR A 4 -12.33 -6.42 -31.23
CA THR A 4 -10.91 -6.37 -31.60
C THR A 4 -10.50 -4.91 -31.67
N LEU A 5 -9.59 -4.52 -30.78
CA LEU A 5 -8.94 -3.21 -30.81
C LEU A 5 -8.22 -3.06 -32.17
N PRO A 6 -8.14 -1.83 -32.72
CA PRO A 6 -7.38 -1.61 -33.95
C PRO A 6 -5.92 -2.00 -33.76
N ALA A 7 -5.29 -2.46 -34.85
CA ALA A 7 -3.90 -2.89 -34.85
C ALA A 7 -2.99 -1.80 -34.26
N GLY A 8 -2.15 -2.17 -33.29
CA GLY A 8 -1.32 -1.25 -32.52
C GLY A 8 -1.82 -0.99 -31.09
N TYR A 9 -3.13 -1.02 -30.87
CA TYR A 9 -3.77 -0.74 -29.58
C TYR A 9 -4.18 -2.00 -28.80
N GLU A 10 -3.81 -3.19 -29.30
CA GLU A 10 -4.13 -4.47 -28.66
C GLU A 10 -3.40 -4.63 -27.33
N LEU A 11 -4.09 -5.21 -26.35
CA LEU A 11 -3.48 -5.53 -25.07
C LEU A 11 -2.46 -6.67 -25.26
N PRO A 12 -1.20 -6.48 -24.82
CA PRO A 12 -0.20 -7.54 -24.88
C PRO A 12 -0.67 -8.79 -24.13
N ALA A 13 -0.40 -9.97 -24.68
CA ALA A 13 -0.74 -11.24 -24.03
C ALA A 13 -0.09 -11.36 -22.64
N GLU A 14 1.12 -10.80 -22.49
CA GLU A 14 1.86 -10.72 -21.22
C GLU A 14 1.09 -9.92 -20.17
N LEU A 15 0.54 -8.75 -20.54
CA LEU A 15 -0.24 -7.89 -19.63
C LEU A 15 -1.49 -8.62 -19.10
N LEU A 16 -2.17 -9.39 -19.96
CA LEU A 16 -3.32 -10.21 -19.57
C LEU A 16 -2.91 -11.40 -18.71
N ALA A 17 -1.76 -12.01 -18.97
CA ALA A 17 -1.23 -13.10 -18.14
C ALA A 17 -0.85 -12.61 -16.74
N HIS A 18 -0.21 -11.44 -16.63
CA HIS A 18 0.13 -10.82 -15.35
C HIS A 18 -1.11 -10.38 -14.58
N GLN A 19 -2.16 -9.90 -15.25
CA GLN A 19 -3.45 -9.64 -14.62
C GLN A 19 -4.04 -10.92 -13.99
N LYS A 20 -4.13 -12.02 -14.75
CA LYS A 20 -4.67 -13.29 -14.24
C LYS A 20 -3.86 -13.82 -13.05
N THR A 21 -2.53 -13.73 -13.15
CA THR A 21 -1.62 -14.13 -12.08
C THR A 21 -1.88 -13.32 -10.81
N LEU A 22 -2.06 -12.00 -10.93
CA LEU A 22 -2.39 -11.13 -9.81
C LEU A 22 -3.75 -11.51 -9.20
N ASP A 23 -4.78 -11.74 -10.01
CA ASP A 23 -6.10 -12.14 -9.53
C ASP A 23 -6.06 -13.46 -8.75
N GLU A 24 -5.33 -14.46 -9.26
CA GLU A 24 -5.12 -15.73 -8.56
C GLU A 24 -4.41 -15.55 -7.21
N LEU A 25 -3.35 -14.75 -7.17
CA LEU A 25 -2.62 -14.46 -5.94
C LEU A 25 -3.49 -13.71 -4.93
N ILE A 26 -4.31 -12.75 -5.37
CA ILE A 26 -5.28 -12.04 -4.53
C ILE A 26 -6.29 -13.03 -3.93
N THR A 27 -6.82 -13.96 -4.74
CA THR A 27 -7.78 -14.95 -4.21
C THR A 27 -7.15 -15.89 -3.19
N LYS A 28 -5.90 -16.32 -3.40
CA LYS A 28 -5.15 -17.13 -2.43
C LYS A 28 -4.91 -16.35 -1.14
N ALA A 29 -4.44 -15.11 -1.22
CA ALA A 29 -4.21 -14.27 -0.06
C ALA A 29 -5.49 -14.03 0.75
N LYS A 30 -6.62 -13.75 0.07
CA LYS A 30 -7.93 -13.59 0.72
C LYS A 30 -8.41 -14.86 1.41
N LYS A 31 -8.24 -16.03 0.80
CA LYS A 31 -8.60 -17.32 1.41
C LYS A 31 -7.78 -17.60 2.66
N THR A 32 -6.48 -17.36 2.61
CA THR A 32 -5.61 -17.56 3.78
C THR A 32 -5.98 -16.60 4.91
N ARG A 33 -6.29 -15.33 4.62
CA ARG A 33 -6.79 -14.36 5.62
C ARG A 33 -8.13 -14.78 6.22
N ALA A 34 -9.08 -15.21 5.40
CA ALA A 34 -10.37 -15.69 5.90
C ALA A 34 -10.22 -16.93 6.81
N ALA A 35 -9.33 -17.85 6.46
CA ALA A 35 -9.03 -19.02 7.29
C ALA A 35 -8.38 -18.63 8.63
N ILE A 36 -7.54 -17.60 8.66
CA ILE A 36 -6.96 -17.05 9.89
C ILE A 36 -8.06 -16.45 10.76
N ASP A 37 -8.94 -15.63 10.20
CA ASP A 37 -10.01 -14.98 10.96
C ASP A 37 -11.00 -16.02 11.53
N GLU A 38 -11.35 -17.04 10.74
CA GLU A 38 -12.22 -18.13 11.17
C GLU A 38 -11.59 -18.97 12.28
N THR A 39 -10.33 -19.38 12.12
CA THR A 39 -9.64 -20.19 13.14
C THR A 39 -9.37 -19.41 14.42
N ALA A 40 -9.03 -18.11 14.30
CA ALA A 40 -8.90 -17.21 15.44
C ALA A 40 -10.23 -17.05 16.21
N ALA A 41 -11.37 -17.03 15.53
CA ALA A 41 -12.69 -16.96 16.16
C ALA A 41 -13.12 -18.28 16.84
N GLN A 42 -12.65 -19.43 16.36
CA GLN A 42 -12.95 -20.74 16.94
C GLN A 42 -12.17 -21.04 18.23
N ILE A 43 -10.93 -20.55 18.34
CA ILE A 43 -10.07 -20.78 19.52
C ILE A 43 -10.73 -20.35 20.85
N PRO A 44 -11.29 -19.14 21.02
CA PRO A 44 -11.90 -18.76 22.30
C PRO A 44 -13.12 -19.61 22.66
N LEU A 45 -13.90 -20.05 21.67
CA LEU A 45 -15.04 -20.94 21.90
C LEU A 45 -14.58 -22.30 22.45
N LEU A 46 -13.53 -22.88 21.84
CA LEU A 46 -12.94 -24.13 22.31
C LEU A 46 -12.26 -23.98 23.67
N ASP A 47 -11.63 -22.84 23.96
CA ASP A 47 -11.04 -22.54 25.27
C ASP A 47 -12.13 -22.47 26.37
N VAL A 48 -13.27 -21.82 26.11
CA VAL A 48 -14.41 -21.76 27.05
C VAL A 48 -15.02 -23.14 27.28
N GLU A 49 -15.27 -23.90 26.22
CA GLU A 49 -15.80 -25.27 26.34
C GLU A 49 -14.86 -26.18 27.16
N ALA A 50 -13.54 -26.06 26.96
CA ALA A 50 -12.55 -26.80 27.74
C ALA A 50 -12.55 -26.36 29.22
N GLN A 51 -12.70 -25.06 29.51
CA GLN A 51 -12.82 -24.55 30.88
C GLN A 51 -14.10 -25.04 31.57
N GLU A 52 -15.24 -25.03 30.88
CA GLU A 52 -16.50 -25.55 31.41
C GLU A 52 -16.42 -27.03 31.71
N LEU A 53 -15.81 -27.83 30.83
CA LEU A 53 -15.59 -29.25 31.06
C LEU A 53 -14.64 -29.49 32.24
N THR A 54 -13.60 -28.67 32.39
CA THR A 54 -12.67 -28.72 33.54
C THR A 54 -13.40 -28.40 34.84
N ALA A 55 -14.27 -27.38 34.85
CA ALA A 55 -15.07 -27.02 36.01
C ALA A 55 -16.08 -28.12 36.35
N LYS A 56 -16.78 -28.67 35.36
CA LYS A 56 -17.72 -29.81 35.54
C LYS A 56 -17.01 -31.04 36.11
N LEU A 57 -15.81 -31.35 35.60
CA LEU A 57 -15.00 -32.46 36.08
C LEU A 57 -14.63 -32.24 37.56
N ALA A 58 -14.16 -31.04 37.93
CA ALA A 58 -13.83 -30.71 39.31
C ALA A 58 -15.04 -30.81 40.27
N VAL A 59 -16.23 -30.38 39.83
CA VAL A 59 -17.47 -30.54 40.60
C VAL A 59 -17.82 -32.02 40.77
N THR A 60 -17.80 -32.81 39.69
CA THR A 60 -18.12 -34.25 39.77
C THR A 60 -17.10 -35.04 40.59
N ASP A 61 -15.83 -34.64 40.58
CA ASP A 61 -14.78 -35.22 41.43
C ASP A 61 -15.00 -34.89 42.90
N ALA A 62 -15.47 -33.67 43.21
CA ALA A 62 -15.84 -33.28 44.56
C ALA A 62 -17.08 -34.05 45.04
N ASP A 63 -18.11 -34.17 44.20
CA ASP A 63 -19.33 -34.94 44.50
C ASP A 63 -19.00 -36.41 44.80
N ARG A 64 -18.04 -37.00 44.06
CA ARG A 64 -17.55 -38.36 44.32
C ARG A 64 -16.94 -38.52 45.71
N CYS A 65 -16.23 -37.50 46.23
CA CYS A 65 -15.65 -37.56 47.57
C CYS A 65 -16.69 -37.58 48.69
N THR A 66 -17.90 -37.08 48.42
CA THR A 66 -19.01 -36.99 49.38
C THR A 66 -20.12 -38.01 49.15
N ALA A 67 -20.05 -38.80 48.08
CA ALA A 67 -21.08 -39.73 47.66
C ALA A 67 -21.09 -41.03 48.48
N GLU A 68 -22.24 -41.69 48.55
CA GLU A 68 -22.38 -43.03 49.13
C GLU A 68 -21.78 -44.09 48.20
N ASP A 69 -21.33 -45.23 48.76
CA ASP A 69 -20.67 -46.32 48.00
C ASP A 69 -21.48 -46.85 46.80
N SER A 70 -22.82 -46.72 46.86
CA SER A 70 -23.74 -47.08 45.78
C SER A 70 -23.64 -46.16 44.56
N GLU A 71 -23.25 -44.90 44.76
CA GLU A 71 -23.21 -43.83 43.74
C GLU A 71 -21.81 -43.64 43.14
N VAL A 72 -20.75 -44.04 43.86
CA VAL A 72 -19.34 -43.88 43.45
C VAL A 72 -19.07 -44.45 42.05
N LYS A 73 -19.60 -45.64 41.74
CA LYS A 73 -19.40 -46.26 40.42
C LYS A 73 -20.03 -45.46 39.27
N ALA A 74 -21.18 -44.83 39.51
CA ALA A 74 -21.84 -43.99 38.52
C ALA A 74 -21.07 -42.68 38.30
N LEU A 75 -20.56 -42.07 39.38
CA LEU A 75 -19.72 -40.88 39.32
C LEU A 75 -18.36 -41.15 38.65
N ASP A 76 -17.71 -42.27 38.94
CA ASP A 76 -16.47 -42.68 38.24
C ASP A 76 -16.68 -42.84 36.73
N ALA A 77 -17.84 -43.36 36.30
CA ALA A 77 -18.18 -43.46 34.89
C ALA A 77 -18.45 -42.07 34.26
N ALA A 78 -19.06 -41.15 35.01
CA ALA A 78 -19.28 -39.77 34.56
C ALA A 78 -17.96 -38.99 34.45
N ILE A 79 -17.06 -39.11 35.43
CA ILE A 79 -15.73 -38.50 35.43
C ILE A 79 -14.92 -38.99 34.22
N LYS A 80 -14.92 -40.30 33.93
CA LYS A 80 -14.26 -40.84 32.74
C LYS A 80 -14.79 -40.23 31.44
N LYS A 81 -16.12 -40.13 31.29
CA LYS A 81 -16.74 -39.50 30.11
C LYS A 81 -16.39 -38.02 29.98
N LEU A 82 -16.40 -37.27 31.09
CA LEU A 82 -16.02 -35.86 31.10
C LEU A 82 -14.52 -35.68 30.78
N ALA A 83 -13.66 -36.56 31.29
CA ALA A 83 -12.23 -36.57 30.98
C ALA A 83 -11.97 -36.86 29.50
N GLU A 84 -12.65 -37.85 28.90
CA GLU A 84 -12.57 -38.14 27.47
C GLU A 84 -13.05 -36.97 26.60
N ALA A 85 -14.15 -36.31 27.00
CA ALA A 85 -14.65 -35.12 26.34
C ALA A 85 -13.66 -33.95 26.45
N LEU A 86 -13.07 -33.73 27.63
CA LEU A 86 -12.07 -32.69 27.86
C LEU A 86 -10.82 -32.93 26.99
N ASP A 87 -10.30 -34.16 26.98
CA ASP A 87 -9.19 -34.58 26.12
C ASP A 87 -9.47 -34.29 24.65
N SER A 88 -10.68 -34.60 24.19
CA SER A 88 -11.07 -34.35 22.79
C SER A 88 -11.06 -32.86 22.45
N LYS A 89 -11.56 -32.01 23.36
CA LYS A 89 -11.63 -30.55 23.18
C LYS A 89 -10.26 -29.90 23.30
N GLN A 90 -9.42 -30.34 24.23
CA GLN A 90 -8.03 -29.89 24.33
C GLN A 90 -7.21 -30.26 23.09
N ARG A 91 -7.41 -31.45 22.52
CA ARG A 91 -6.79 -31.83 21.23
C ARG A 91 -7.31 -30.97 20.07
N ALA A 92 -8.62 -30.70 20.01
CA ALA A 92 -9.20 -29.84 18.98
C ALA A 92 -8.64 -28.41 19.07
N LEU A 93 -8.51 -27.89 20.29
CA LEU A 93 -7.91 -26.61 20.57
C LEU A 93 -6.43 -26.54 20.18
N ALA A 94 -5.64 -27.55 20.53
CA ALA A 94 -4.24 -27.63 20.13
C ALA A 94 -4.10 -27.65 18.60
N ARG A 95 -4.98 -28.37 17.90
CA ARG A 95 -5.03 -28.37 16.43
C ARG A 95 -5.38 -26.99 15.89
N ALA A 96 -6.42 -26.33 16.42
CA ALA A 96 -6.83 -25.00 15.97
C ALA A 96 -5.72 -23.96 16.15
N LYS A 97 -5.02 -23.97 17.30
CA LYS A 97 -3.85 -23.11 17.55
C LYS A 97 -2.71 -23.39 16.57
N ASN A 98 -2.42 -24.66 16.28
CA ASN A 98 -1.39 -25.01 15.30
C ASN A 98 -1.76 -24.59 13.87
N VAL A 99 -3.03 -24.76 13.47
CA VAL A 99 -3.53 -24.34 12.16
C VAL A 99 -3.43 -22.83 12.01
N LEU A 100 -3.79 -22.07 13.04
CA LEU A 100 -3.63 -20.61 13.06
C LEU A 100 -2.17 -20.22 12.82
N ILE A 101 -1.23 -20.78 13.58
CA ILE A 101 0.22 -20.51 13.43
C ILE A 101 0.70 -20.79 11.99
N VAL A 102 0.26 -21.90 11.40
CA VAL A 102 0.66 -22.27 10.03
C VAL A 102 0.14 -21.27 9.00
N HIS A 103 -1.13 -20.85 9.10
CA HIS A 103 -1.67 -19.86 8.17
C HIS A 103 -1.04 -18.47 8.37
N GLU A 104 -0.81 -18.10 9.63
CA GLU A 104 -0.17 -16.85 10.03
C GLU A 104 1.29 -16.75 9.57
N ALA A 105 2.00 -17.86 9.48
CA ALA A 105 3.35 -17.94 8.91
C ALA A 105 3.37 -17.81 7.37
N ARG A 106 2.34 -18.33 6.68
CA ARG A 106 2.26 -18.33 5.20
C ARG A 106 1.72 -17.05 4.59
N ALA A 107 0.89 -16.33 5.30
CA ALA A 107 0.26 -15.15 4.76
C ALA A 107 1.19 -13.95 4.43
N PRO A 108 2.36 -13.70 5.07
CA PRO A 108 3.32 -12.74 4.53
C PRO A 108 3.85 -13.15 3.15
N GLU A 109 4.07 -14.45 2.88
CA GLU A 109 4.53 -14.93 1.57
C GLU A 109 3.52 -14.61 0.47
N HIS A 110 2.23 -14.77 0.76
CA HIS A 110 1.16 -14.42 -0.19
C HIS A 110 1.09 -12.91 -0.45
N ASP A 111 1.30 -12.10 0.58
CA ASP A 111 1.31 -10.65 0.47
C ASP A 111 2.50 -10.14 -0.35
N GLU A 112 3.70 -10.67 -0.10
CA GLU A 112 4.89 -10.36 -0.89
C GLU A 112 4.70 -10.76 -2.36
N ALA A 113 4.11 -11.94 -2.62
CA ALA A 113 3.78 -12.37 -3.97
C ALA A 113 2.78 -11.43 -4.67
N VAL A 114 1.75 -10.97 -3.96
CA VAL A 114 0.80 -9.97 -4.48
C VAL A 114 1.51 -8.65 -4.78
N GLN A 115 2.36 -8.15 -3.89
CA GLN A 115 3.10 -6.89 -4.10
C GLN A 115 4.05 -6.98 -5.30
N ALA A 116 4.79 -8.09 -5.43
CA ALA A 116 5.64 -8.33 -6.58
C ALA A 116 4.84 -8.34 -7.88
N ALA A 117 3.70 -9.05 -7.90
CA ALA A 117 2.82 -9.10 -9.08
C ALA A 117 2.20 -7.74 -9.43
N VAL A 118 1.86 -6.92 -8.42
CA VAL A 118 1.41 -5.54 -8.62
C VAL A 118 2.49 -4.72 -9.31
N ILE A 119 3.74 -4.78 -8.84
CA ILE A 119 4.86 -4.02 -9.44
C ILE A 119 5.07 -4.44 -10.90
N VAL A 120 5.08 -5.75 -11.18
CA VAL A 120 5.22 -6.26 -12.56
C VAL A 120 4.10 -5.73 -13.45
N LEU A 121 2.84 -5.91 -13.06
CA LEU A 121 1.69 -5.46 -13.85
C LEU A 121 1.67 -3.94 -14.04
N GLN A 122 2.14 -3.17 -13.06
CA GLN A 122 2.28 -1.71 -13.21
C GLN A 122 3.35 -1.33 -14.22
N ASN A 123 4.52 -1.99 -14.19
CA ASN A 123 5.59 -1.74 -15.14
C ASN A 123 5.17 -2.07 -16.56
N ASP A 124 4.46 -3.19 -16.75
CA ASP A 124 3.95 -3.59 -18.05
C ASP A 124 2.87 -2.63 -18.55
N LEU A 125 2.02 -2.11 -17.66
CA LEU A 125 1.03 -1.09 -18.02
C LEU A 125 1.69 0.23 -18.42
N ILE A 126 2.80 0.62 -17.76
CA ILE A 126 3.60 1.79 -18.15
C ILE A 126 4.27 1.55 -19.50
N ALA A 127 4.86 0.37 -19.72
CA ALA A 127 5.48 0.00 -20.98
C ALA A 127 4.46 0.00 -22.13
N PHE A 128 3.27 -0.55 -21.89
CA PHE A 128 2.15 -0.47 -22.82
C PHE A 128 1.75 0.98 -23.11
N GLY A 129 1.59 1.80 -22.08
CA GLY A 129 1.28 3.23 -22.24
C GLY A 129 2.33 3.98 -23.07
N ASN A 130 3.61 3.71 -22.84
CA ASN A 130 4.70 4.27 -23.64
C ASN A 130 4.67 3.78 -25.10
N GLY A 131 4.34 2.51 -25.33
CA GLY A 131 4.15 1.96 -26.67
C GLY A 131 3.00 2.64 -27.43
N VAL A 132 1.85 2.83 -26.76
CA VAL A 132 0.70 3.56 -27.30
C VAL A 132 1.08 5.02 -27.60
N MET A 133 1.85 5.67 -26.73
CA MET A 133 2.32 7.04 -26.94
C MET A 133 3.27 7.18 -28.13
N GLU A 134 4.20 6.23 -28.33
CA GLU A 134 5.09 6.25 -29.50
C GLU A 134 4.35 5.95 -30.81
N GLN A 135 3.33 5.08 -30.79
CA GLN A 135 2.45 4.88 -31.95
C GLN A 135 1.63 6.14 -32.27
N ALA A 136 0.96 6.71 -31.27
CA ALA A 136 0.20 7.95 -31.42
C ALA A 136 1.10 9.10 -31.93
N ARG A 137 2.35 9.14 -31.48
CA ARG A 137 3.36 10.09 -31.98
C ARG A 137 3.69 9.84 -33.45
N ALA A 138 3.93 8.60 -33.86
CA ALA A 138 4.21 8.27 -35.26
C ALA A 138 3.03 8.64 -36.18
N GLU A 139 1.81 8.33 -35.77
CA GLU A 139 0.59 8.70 -36.49
C GLU A 139 0.41 10.22 -36.55
N LEU A 140 0.63 10.93 -35.44
CA LEU A 140 0.55 12.38 -35.39
C LEU A 140 1.59 13.03 -36.30
N LEU A 141 2.83 12.53 -36.30
CA LEU A 141 3.89 13.02 -37.21
C LEU A 141 3.52 12.80 -38.68
N GLU A 142 2.93 11.65 -39.04
CA GLU A 142 2.40 11.38 -40.38
C GLU A 142 1.31 12.38 -40.77
N LYS A 143 0.33 12.61 -39.89
CA LYS A 143 -0.81 13.50 -40.15
C LYS A 143 -0.46 14.98 -40.15
N VAL A 144 0.66 15.37 -39.51
CA VAL A 144 1.17 16.75 -39.51
C VAL A 144 1.96 17.08 -40.78
N LYS A 145 2.50 16.08 -41.52
CA LYS A 145 3.26 16.32 -42.77
C LYS A 145 2.54 17.24 -43.79
N PRO A 146 1.24 17.07 -44.09
CA PRO A 146 0.51 17.97 -44.99
C PRO A 146 0.42 19.41 -44.47
N LEU A 147 0.29 19.58 -43.15
CA LEU A 147 0.26 20.90 -42.50
C LEU A 147 1.64 21.58 -42.52
N GLN A 148 2.74 20.82 -42.45
CA GLN A 148 4.09 21.38 -42.50
C GLN A 148 4.34 22.18 -43.78
N GLY A 149 3.85 21.71 -44.93
CA GLY A 149 3.97 22.43 -46.20
C GLY A 149 3.20 23.76 -46.20
N LEU A 150 1.98 23.75 -45.67
CA LEU A 150 1.15 24.95 -45.56
C LEU A 150 1.77 25.97 -44.58
N PHE A 151 2.25 25.51 -43.43
CA PHE A 151 2.92 26.37 -42.46
C PHE A 151 4.30 26.87 -42.94
N ALA A 152 5.00 26.13 -43.81
CA ALA A 152 6.20 26.62 -44.45
C ALA A 152 5.89 27.83 -45.36
N ALA A 153 4.83 27.74 -46.18
CA ALA A 153 4.38 28.86 -47.00
C ALA A 153 3.94 30.07 -46.12
N LEU A 154 3.18 29.84 -45.06
CA LEU A 154 2.79 30.92 -44.12
C LEU A 154 3.99 31.55 -43.41
N ARG A 155 5.04 30.78 -43.07
CA ARG A 155 6.29 31.33 -42.53
C ARG A 155 7.00 32.23 -43.54
N THR A 156 7.03 31.85 -44.82
CA THR A 156 7.63 32.71 -45.86
C THR A 156 6.88 34.02 -46.02
N ILE A 157 5.54 34.00 -45.96
CA ILE A 157 4.69 35.20 -46.00
C ILE A 157 4.83 36.04 -44.72
N GLY A 158 4.90 35.41 -43.54
CA GLY A 158 5.10 36.12 -42.28
C GLY A 158 6.48 36.76 -42.15
N ALA A 159 7.49 36.19 -42.82
CA ALA A 159 8.87 36.69 -42.81
C ALA A 159 9.08 37.95 -43.67
N THR A 160 8.19 38.25 -44.62
CA THR A 160 8.26 39.51 -45.39
C THR A 160 7.89 40.75 -44.55
N GLY A 161 7.40 40.56 -43.32
CA GLY A 161 7.10 41.64 -42.37
C GLY A 161 5.77 42.36 -42.60
N GLU A 162 5.10 42.11 -43.73
CA GLU A 162 3.86 42.78 -44.12
C GLU A 162 2.61 42.20 -43.45
N ALA A 163 2.69 40.95 -42.96
CA ALA A 163 1.55 40.22 -42.42
C ALA A 163 1.77 39.78 -40.95
N ARG A 164 1.78 40.75 -40.03
CA ARG A 164 1.94 40.50 -38.57
C ARG A 164 0.98 39.43 -38.02
N ALA A 165 -0.28 39.45 -38.46
CA ALA A 165 -1.28 38.48 -38.06
C ALA A 165 -0.92 37.03 -38.49
N VAL A 166 -0.25 36.86 -39.64
CA VAL A 166 0.20 35.54 -40.12
C VAL A 166 1.34 35.01 -39.26
N ARG A 167 2.27 35.88 -38.84
CA ARG A 167 3.35 35.51 -37.91
C ARG A 167 2.80 35.06 -36.55
N GLU A 168 1.89 35.84 -35.98
CA GLU A 168 1.25 35.52 -34.70
C GLU A 168 0.43 34.22 -34.79
N PHE A 169 -0.25 33.97 -35.91
CA PHE A 169 -0.97 32.71 -36.17
C PHE A 169 -0.02 31.50 -36.23
N VAL A 170 1.13 31.62 -36.91
CA VAL A 170 2.13 30.55 -37.01
C VAL A 170 2.79 30.24 -35.67
N GLU A 171 3.06 31.25 -34.84
CA GLU A 171 3.59 31.08 -33.48
C GLU A 171 2.54 30.48 -32.52
N ALA A 172 1.26 30.75 -32.76
CA ALA A 172 0.15 30.20 -31.99
C ALA A 172 -0.16 28.73 -32.33
N ALA A 173 0.04 28.32 -33.58
CA ALA A 173 -0.23 26.96 -34.07
C ALA A 173 0.83 25.94 -33.59
N TYR A 174 0.73 25.56 -32.32
CA TYR A 174 1.59 24.58 -31.68
C TYR A 174 0.89 23.22 -31.61
N VAL A 175 1.54 22.18 -32.15
CA VAL A 175 1.14 20.77 -31.94
C VAL A 175 2.16 20.14 -31.00
N PRO A 176 1.78 19.75 -29.77
CA PRO A 176 2.73 19.19 -28.82
C PRO A 176 3.26 17.83 -29.30
N ASP A 177 4.57 17.60 -29.17
CA ASP A 177 5.15 16.26 -29.29
C ASP A 177 4.80 15.46 -28.03
N PRO A 178 4.09 14.32 -28.14
CA PRO A 178 3.71 13.48 -27.00
C PRO A 178 4.90 13.06 -26.12
N LYS A 179 6.11 12.95 -26.67
CA LYS A 179 7.32 12.50 -25.94
C LYS A 179 7.97 13.58 -25.06
N GLY A 180 7.78 14.86 -25.41
CA GLY A 180 8.35 16.00 -24.70
C GLY A 180 7.35 16.76 -23.83
N PHE A 181 6.09 16.30 -23.81
CA PHE A 181 5.01 16.98 -23.11
C PHE A 181 5.09 16.70 -21.60
N SER A 182 5.60 17.67 -20.84
CA SER A 182 5.43 17.73 -19.38
C SER A 182 4.28 18.68 -19.04
N ASN A 183 3.37 18.25 -18.17
CA ASN A 183 2.42 19.13 -17.48
C ASN A 183 3.18 19.99 -16.46
N SER A 184 4.07 20.85 -16.95
CA SER A 184 4.79 21.83 -16.14
C SER A 184 4.34 23.22 -16.58
N VAL A 185 3.49 23.80 -15.74
CA VAL A 185 3.20 25.23 -15.61
C VAL A 185 2.16 25.81 -16.57
N GLY A 186 1.19 26.51 -15.97
CA GLY A 186 0.17 27.27 -16.68
C GLY A 186 0.76 28.47 -17.39
N TYR A 187 0.42 28.63 -18.67
CA TYR A 187 0.59 29.89 -19.37
C TYR A 187 -0.56 30.13 -20.35
N GLU A 188 -1.06 31.36 -20.24
CA GLU A 188 -1.70 32.23 -21.23
C GLU A 188 -2.86 31.69 -22.07
N ARG A 189 -4.03 32.31 -21.85
CA ARG A 189 -5.21 32.24 -22.72
C ARG A 189 -4.83 32.75 -24.11
N ARG A 190 -4.52 31.83 -25.03
CA ARG A 190 -4.50 32.12 -26.46
C ARG A 190 -5.94 32.09 -26.98
N PHE A 191 -6.41 33.20 -27.54
CA PHE A 191 -7.75 33.32 -28.10
C PHE A 191 -7.78 32.70 -29.50
N GLY A 192 -8.24 31.46 -29.57
CA GLY A 192 -8.50 30.73 -30.81
C GLY A 192 -9.35 29.51 -30.51
N THR A 193 -10.22 29.11 -31.43
CA THR A 193 -10.96 27.85 -31.32
C THR A 193 -9.96 26.70 -31.39
N ASN A 194 -9.92 25.86 -30.35
CA ASN A 194 -9.12 24.63 -30.40
C ASN A 194 -9.79 23.66 -31.36
N LEU A 195 -9.28 23.60 -32.60
CA LEU A 195 -9.77 22.71 -33.64
C LEU A 195 -9.60 21.22 -33.27
N LEU A 196 -8.79 20.90 -32.25
CA LEU A 196 -8.64 19.56 -31.71
C LEU A 196 -9.62 19.26 -30.54
N ALA A 197 -10.37 20.26 -30.08
CA ALA A 197 -11.41 20.10 -29.05
C ALA A 197 -12.81 19.91 -29.65
N GLU A 198 -12.93 19.84 -30.98
CA GLU A 198 -14.16 19.43 -31.63
C GLU A 198 -14.53 18.00 -31.22
N GLN A 199 -15.84 17.70 -31.20
CA GLN A 199 -16.32 16.39 -30.75
C GLN A 199 -15.61 15.29 -31.51
N PRO A 200 -15.06 14.28 -30.80
CA PRO A 200 -14.39 13.17 -31.47
C PRO A 200 -15.37 12.51 -32.43
N ASP A 201 -14.88 12.16 -33.62
CA ASP A 201 -15.65 11.34 -34.55
C ASP A 201 -16.20 10.10 -33.83
N PRO A 202 -17.42 9.63 -34.18
CA PRO A 202 -18.08 8.53 -33.48
C PRO A 202 -17.21 7.27 -33.43
N GLU A 203 -16.35 7.04 -34.42
CA GLU A 203 -15.38 5.94 -34.45
C GLU A 203 -14.26 6.10 -33.40
N HIS A 204 -13.75 7.32 -33.18
CA HIS A 204 -12.72 7.59 -32.19
C HIS A 204 -13.28 7.55 -30.76
N ALA A 205 -14.54 7.98 -30.58
CA ALA A 205 -15.26 7.83 -29.32
C ALA A 205 -15.46 6.35 -28.96
N GLN A 206 -15.80 5.50 -29.94
CA GLN A 206 -15.90 4.05 -29.76
C GLN A 206 -14.55 3.42 -29.39
N LEU A 207 -13.46 3.81 -30.06
CA LEU A 207 -12.10 3.35 -29.75
C LEU A 207 -11.70 3.65 -28.30
N ALA A 208 -11.95 4.88 -27.83
CA ALA A 208 -11.69 5.27 -26.44
C ALA A 208 -12.54 4.45 -25.45
N ALA A 209 -13.81 4.20 -25.77
CA ALA A 209 -14.69 3.35 -24.96
C ALA A 209 -14.21 1.90 -24.91
N HIS A 210 -13.75 1.34 -26.04
CA HIS A 210 -13.20 -0.01 -26.11
C HIS A 210 -11.90 -0.14 -25.31
N LEU A 211 -10.97 0.81 -25.44
CA LEU A 211 -9.74 0.83 -24.65
C LEU A 211 -10.01 0.94 -23.15
N SER A 212 -10.94 1.83 -22.77
CA SER A 212 -11.35 1.99 -21.38
C SER A 212 -11.94 0.69 -20.82
N ALA A 213 -12.83 0.04 -21.58
CA ALA A 213 -13.43 -1.24 -21.20
C ALA A 213 -12.39 -2.36 -21.11
N ALA A 214 -11.42 -2.41 -22.03
CA ALA A 214 -10.37 -3.42 -22.05
C ALA A 214 -9.38 -3.25 -20.87
N LEU A 215 -9.08 -2.02 -20.48
CA LEU A 215 -8.17 -1.71 -19.34
C LEU A 215 -8.87 -1.73 -17.97
N ALA A 216 -10.21 -1.64 -17.93
CA ALA A 216 -10.99 -1.69 -16.70
C ALA A 216 -10.65 -2.89 -15.78
N PRO A 217 -10.60 -4.15 -16.27
CA PRO A 217 -10.24 -5.29 -15.41
C PRO A 217 -8.81 -5.18 -14.85
N ILE A 218 -7.84 -4.74 -15.65
CA ILE A 218 -6.45 -4.55 -15.21
C ILE A 218 -6.37 -3.50 -14.09
N ARG A 219 -7.08 -2.38 -14.24
CA ARG A 219 -7.17 -1.34 -13.21
C ARG A 219 -7.83 -1.86 -11.93
N ALA A 220 -8.86 -2.68 -12.06
CA ALA A 220 -9.54 -3.30 -10.92
C ALA A 220 -8.61 -4.25 -10.17
N SER A 221 -7.86 -5.12 -10.86
CA SER A 221 -6.88 -6.03 -10.27
C SER A 221 -5.75 -5.28 -9.56
N LEU A 222 -5.22 -4.22 -10.18
CA LEU A 222 -4.21 -3.35 -9.56
C LEU A 222 -4.73 -2.66 -8.30
N ALA A 223 -5.95 -2.13 -8.35
CA ALA A 223 -6.57 -1.51 -7.18
C ALA A 223 -6.76 -2.54 -6.05
N ALA A 224 -7.25 -3.74 -6.38
CA ALA A 224 -7.43 -4.82 -5.41
C ALA A 224 -6.11 -5.30 -4.79
N GLY A 225 -5.06 -5.44 -5.60
CA GLY A 225 -3.72 -5.82 -5.13
C GLY A 225 -3.10 -4.77 -4.22
N LYS A 226 -3.22 -3.48 -4.56
CA LYS A 226 -2.75 -2.37 -3.72
C LYS A 226 -3.53 -2.21 -2.42
N ALA A 227 -4.83 -2.48 -2.46
CA ALA A 227 -5.69 -2.46 -1.29
C ALA A 227 -5.39 -3.61 -0.31
N LEU A 228 -4.70 -4.66 -0.78
CA LEU A 228 -4.21 -5.74 0.06
C LEU A 228 -3.05 -5.21 0.92
N GLY A 229 -3.40 -4.61 2.08
CA GLY A 229 -2.40 -4.07 3.00
C GLY A 229 -1.46 -5.15 3.52
N THR A 230 -0.21 -4.80 3.84
CA THR A 230 0.80 -5.73 4.39
C THR A 230 0.24 -6.47 5.61
N PHE A 231 0.19 -7.79 5.50
CA PHE A 231 -0.49 -8.71 6.40
C PHE A 231 0.16 -8.72 7.78
N VAL A 232 -0.63 -8.44 8.82
CA VAL A 232 -0.16 -8.69 10.20
C VAL A 232 -1.35 -9.12 11.12
N PRO A 233 -1.65 -10.43 11.30
CA PRO A 233 -2.46 -11.08 12.36
C PRO A 233 -1.70 -12.19 13.11
N LEU A 234 -1.37 -11.91 14.36
CA LEU A 234 -0.95 -12.66 15.56
C LEU A 234 -1.37 -11.61 16.58
N ASP A 235 -2.68 -11.37 16.71
CA ASP A 235 -3.22 -10.29 17.57
C ASP A 235 -2.56 -8.91 17.29
N ARG A 236 -2.15 -8.72 16.03
CA ARG A 236 -0.75 -8.39 15.60
C ARG A 236 -0.28 -6.99 15.63
N ARG A 237 -0.82 -6.14 16.48
CA ARG A 237 -0.63 -4.72 16.20
C ARG A 237 -0.16 -4.02 17.46
N PRO A 238 0.79 -3.08 17.31
CA PRO A 238 2.01 -3.07 18.12
C PRO A 238 1.75 -2.74 19.60
N ARG A 239 2.50 -3.39 20.53
CA ARG A 239 2.56 -3.01 21.95
C ARG A 239 3.94 -2.45 22.36
N PRO A 240 3.99 -1.22 22.91
CA PRO A 240 5.24 -0.49 23.24
C PRO A 240 5.93 -0.97 24.54
N TYR A 241 7.25 -0.68 24.67
CA TYR A 241 8.13 -1.13 25.77
C TYR A 241 7.65 -0.75 27.18
N ILE A 242 7.61 -1.74 28.07
CA ILE A 242 7.63 -1.56 29.53
C ILE A 242 9.09 -1.81 29.98
N ARG A 243 9.89 -0.83 30.44
CA ARG A 243 10.98 -1.15 31.42
C ARG A 243 10.39 -0.95 32.81
N ARG A 244 10.44 -2.00 33.62
CA ARG A 244 9.75 -2.12 34.93
C ARG A 244 10.27 -1.17 35.97
N GLY A 245 9.47 -0.47 36.76
CA GLY A 245 9.93 0.19 38.01
C GLY A 245 8.89 1.09 38.68
N ASP A 246 7.87 1.51 37.95
CA ASP A 246 6.49 1.55 38.42
C ASP A 246 5.87 0.15 38.22
N SER A 247 6.67 -0.89 38.02
CA SER A 247 6.50 -1.77 36.86
C SER A 247 6.35 -1.03 35.50
N PRO A 248 6.28 0.29 35.36
CA PRO A 248 7.05 1.01 34.31
C PRO A 248 7.97 2.18 34.78
N GLY A 249 9.17 1.93 35.35
CA GLY A 249 10.01 2.92 36.06
C GLY A 249 11.53 2.64 36.18
N GLU A 250 12.06 1.44 35.88
CA GLU A 250 13.46 1.18 35.47
C GLU A 250 13.68 1.70 34.05
N LEU A 251 12.64 2.34 33.47
CA LEU A 251 12.69 2.98 32.17
C LEU A 251 13.69 4.11 32.06
N THR A 252 14.31 4.50 33.17
CA THR A 252 15.27 5.59 33.26
C THR A 252 16.69 5.13 33.64
N ARG A 253 16.93 3.89 34.10
CA ARG A 253 18.29 3.42 34.51
C ARG A 253 19.02 2.55 33.47
N ALA A 254 18.33 1.64 32.77
CA ALA A 254 19.00 0.73 31.82
C ALA A 254 19.50 1.44 30.54
N GLY A 255 18.93 2.60 30.20
CA GLY A 255 19.42 3.44 29.09
C GLY A 255 20.79 4.07 29.35
N ASN A 256 21.16 4.23 30.62
CA ASN A 256 22.48 4.75 30.99
C ASN A 256 23.56 3.65 31.05
N ALA A 257 23.20 2.40 31.36
CA ALA A 257 24.16 1.29 31.40
C ALA A 257 24.63 0.83 30.00
N ALA A 258 23.73 0.82 29.01
CA ALA A 258 24.07 0.44 27.63
C ALA A 258 24.97 1.46 26.92
N ARG A 259 24.98 2.73 27.35
CA ARG A 259 25.87 3.77 26.80
C ARG A 259 27.27 3.74 27.41
N ILE A 260 27.41 3.23 28.63
CA ILE A 260 28.69 3.07 29.34
C ILE A 260 29.43 1.80 28.87
N ALA A 261 28.72 0.74 28.47
CA ALA A 261 29.32 -0.50 27.96
C ALA A 261 29.73 -0.44 26.47
N ALA A 262 29.21 0.51 25.69
CA ALA A 262 29.62 0.75 24.29
C ALA A 262 30.98 1.48 24.16
N GLN A 263 31.57 1.89 25.29
CA GLN A 263 32.92 2.44 25.37
C GLN A 263 33.72 1.60 26.38
N GLY A 264 34.15 0.41 25.97
CA GLY A 264 35.10 -0.36 26.75
C GLY A 264 36.45 0.36 26.82
N GLN A 265 36.84 0.78 28.05
CA GLN A 265 38.17 1.15 28.60
C GLN A 265 37.95 2.30 29.62
N VAL A 266 38.16 2.25 30.94
CA VAL A 266 39.18 1.64 31.85
C VAL A 266 38.60 1.51 33.29
N ALA A 267 39.28 0.73 34.14
CA ALA A 267 39.05 0.48 35.58
C ALA A 267 39.09 1.74 36.49
N PRO A 268 38.63 1.66 37.77
CA PRO A 268 38.25 2.82 38.58
C PRO A 268 39.45 3.40 39.33
N SER A 269 39.86 4.60 38.94
CA SER A 269 40.63 5.48 39.81
C SER A 269 40.18 6.92 39.56
N GLU A 270 39.75 7.54 40.66
CA GLU A 270 39.60 8.98 40.86
C GLU A 270 38.37 9.66 40.23
N ILE A 271 37.43 9.94 41.14
CA ILE A 271 36.45 11.02 41.07
C ILE A 271 37.19 12.32 40.77
N THR A 272 36.93 12.98 39.64
CA THR A 272 36.79 14.44 39.60
C THR A 272 35.97 14.89 38.39
N SER A 273 35.21 15.95 38.64
CA SER A 273 34.27 16.64 37.77
C SER A 273 34.85 17.11 36.43
N SER A 274 34.10 16.96 35.34
CA SER A 274 33.81 18.05 34.37
C SER A 274 33.06 17.50 33.14
N ALA A 275 32.05 18.25 32.69
CA ALA A 275 31.27 17.97 31.48
C ALA A 275 32.10 18.20 30.19
N PRO A 276 31.71 17.57 29.05
CA PRO A 276 31.58 18.40 27.85
C PRO A 276 30.47 17.97 26.86
N GLN A 277 30.34 18.86 25.87
CA GLN A 277 29.24 19.17 24.96
C GLN A 277 29.07 18.20 23.79
N ALA A 278 27.83 18.11 23.29
CA ALA A 278 27.49 17.50 22.01
C ALA A 278 27.56 18.54 20.87
N SER A 279 28.30 18.19 19.82
CA SER A 279 28.22 18.74 18.46
C SER A 279 28.31 17.53 17.51
N GLY A 280 27.65 17.43 16.36
CA GLY A 280 26.66 18.28 15.71
C GLY A 280 25.89 17.44 14.68
N PHE A 281 24.69 17.88 14.34
CA PHE A 281 23.94 17.40 13.17
C PHE A 281 23.96 18.52 12.13
N THR A 282 24.51 18.23 10.97
CA THR A 282 24.55 19.11 9.80
C THR A 282 23.14 19.45 9.30
N ARG A 283 22.74 20.74 9.33
CA ARG A 283 21.59 21.24 8.56
C ARG A 283 22.06 21.64 7.17
N LYS A 284 21.41 21.08 6.14
CA LYS A 284 21.52 21.54 4.76
C LYS A 284 20.88 22.92 4.63
N HIS A 285 21.66 23.90 4.20
CA HIS A 285 21.18 25.21 3.75
C HIS A 285 20.41 25.07 2.42
N ARG A 286 19.22 25.67 2.33
CA ARG A 286 18.61 26.05 1.05
C ARG A 286 19.14 27.43 0.65
N ALA A 287 19.27 27.64 -0.65
CA ALA A 287 19.98 28.76 -1.27
C ALA A 287 19.22 30.10 -1.27
N ASP A 288 18.06 30.20 -0.61
CA ASP A 288 17.30 31.45 -0.54
C ASP A 288 17.22 31.87 0.93
N GLY A 289 18.02 32.87 1.31
CA GLY A 289 18.32 33.30 2.67
C GLY A 289 17.15 33.87 3.47
N THR A 290 16.15 33.04 3.77
CA THR A 290 15.10 33.34 4.76
C THR A 290 15.10 32.25 5.82
N SER A 291 15.41 32.62 7.07
CA SER A 291 15.34 31.70 8.20
C SER A 291 13.88 31.44 8.55
N ILE A 292 13.59 30.18 8.90
CA ILE A 292 12.26 29.70 9.33
C ILE A 292 11.72 30.53 10.51
N ASP A 293 12.62 31.09 11.33
CA ASP A 293 12.29 31.91 12.49
C ASP A 293 11.62 33.26 12.12
N ALA A 294 11.75 33.73 10.87
CA ALA A 294 11.11 34.96 10.40
C ALA A 294 9.63 34.78 10.01
N GLU A 295 9.21 33.56 9.66
CA GLU A 295 7.81 33.28 9.28
C GLU A 295 6.92 33.01 10.50
N GLU A 296 7.45 32.37 11.55
CA GLU A 296 6.69 32.14 12.79
C GLU A 296 6.34 33.47 13.51
N SER A 297 7.22 34.47 13.43
CA SER A 297 6.96 35.82 13.97
C SER A 297 5.87 36.60 13.21
N ARG A 298 5.71 36.35 11.89
CA ARG A 298 4.65 36.95 11.07
C ARG A 298 3.28 36.32 11.33
N ILE A 299 3.23 35.01 11.53
CA ILE A 299 1.96 34.31 11.81
C ILE A 299 1.46 34.68 13.21
N SER A 300 2.35 34.79 14.20
CA SER A 300 1.97 35.15 15.57
C SER A 300 1.53 36.61 15.73
N SER A 301 1.94 37.52 14.84
CA SER A 301 1.50 38.94 14.85
C SER A 301 0.18 39.18 14.11
N LEU A 302 -0.18 38.32 13.15
CA LEU A 302 -1.49 38.35 12.46
C LEU A 302 -2.63 37.85 13.35
N VAL A 303 -2.39 36.85 14.20
CA VAL A 303 -3.41 36.31 15.11
C VAL A 303 -3.77 37.28 16.24
N ARG A 304 -2.86 38.17 16.66
CA ARG A 304 -3.14 39.22 17.67
C ARG A 304 -3.90 40.44 17.13
N ARG A 305 -4.04 40.60 15.81
CA ARG A 305 -4.81 41.72 15.21
C ARG A 305 -6.25 41.35 14.87
N LEU A 306 -6.64 40.08 15.03
CA LEU A 306 -7.97 39.57 14.72
C LEU A 306 -8.75 39.10 15.98
N ALA A 307 -8.25 39.42 17.17
CA ALA A 307 -8.94 39.30 18.46
C ALA A 307 -9.05 40.69 19.10
#